data_AF-A0A4R0PEA4-F1
#
_entry.id   AF-A0A4R0PEA4-F1
#
_cell.length_a   1.000
_cell.length_b   1.000
_cell.length_c   1.000
_cell.angle_alpha   90.00
_cell.angle_beta   90.00
_cell.angle_gamma   90.00
#
_symmetry.space_group_name_H-M   'P 1'
#
loop_
_entity.id
_entity.type
_entity.pdbx_description
1 polymer ?
#
loop_
_entity_poly.entity_id
_entity_poly.type
_entity_poly.pdbx_seq_one_letter_code
_entity_poly.pdbx_strand_id
1 'polypeptide(L)'
;MLHFRSLKLSALLAGMIFVSGSMSVIPATAAEAVEVAQADIGMFVDRRGRRVYYDRRTDRIVAIEEPDGRRALFPGDRQPAAALGEIDPDYFPPPPPPAEEIAPVPRRVERAPLQAPSEPGGRRFRSLEELLEDRGVATSPEPDPVPAPAPQAEPLPETRTAAIPRTDPLPKVDADIVAKLQVLLDRKGVSPGVIDGRMGSNVQKALDSYRTITGRVVDPANEIEIDAELELSGGDAFTDYTITPEDVAGPFIPSVPEDYAEKAKLEALSFTSPLELLAEKFHMDQDYLVKLNPGADFNQPGTTIRVAATGEELAGTVVRIEADKTREQVRAYDETGALIAAYPATIGSSATPSPSGTHTVERIAVNPNYTYNPKINFVQGDNRDILTIAPGPNGPVGSIWIALSKPTYGIHGTPEPSRIGKTNSNGCVRLTNWDAAELADMVSQGVTVEFLD
;
A
#
# COMPACT_ATOMS: atom_id res chain seq x y z
N MET A 1 -25.78 -58.77 14.72
CA MET A 1 -26.57 -59.97 14.32
C MET A 1 -28.03 -59.53 14.31
N LEU A 2 -28.84 -59.52 13.25
CA LEU A 2 -28.82 -60.10 11.91
C LEU A 2 -29.70 -59.22 10.97
N HIS A 3 -29.22 -59.03 9.74
CA HIS A 3 -29.90 -59.13 8.44
C HIS A 3 -30.99 -58.15 7.94
N PHE A 4 -30.61 -57.50 6.82
CA PHE A 4 -31.41 -56.97 5.71
C PHE A 4 -32.39 -57.99 5.08
N ARG A 5 -33.51 -57.49 4.54
CA ARG A 5 -34.09 -57.97 3.27
C ARG A 5 -34.71 -56.83 2.45
N SER A 6 -34.37 -56.86 1.16
CA SER A 6 -34.81 -56.05 0.03
C SER A 6 -36.05 -56.66 -0.63
N LEU A 7 -36.92 -55.83 -1.23
CA LEU A 7 -37.87 -56.23 -2.27
C LEU A 7 -37.75 -55.27 -3.48
N LYS A 8 -37.58 -55.86 -4.67
CA LYS A 8 -37.73 -55.24 -6.01
C LYS A 8 -39.11 -55.63 -6.57
N LEU A 9 -39.74 -54.81 -7.44
CA LEU A 9 -40.00 -55.11 -8.88
C LEU A 9 -40.88 -54.06 -9.63
N SER A 10 -40.45 -53.74 -10.87
CA SER A 10 -41.15 -53.42 -12.15
C SER A 10 -42.27 -52.33 -12.22
N ALA A 11 -42.27 -51.31 -13.10
CA ALA A 11 -42.05 -51.13 -14.56
C ALA A 11 -43.31 -51.30 -15.46
N LEU A 12 -43.69 -50.22 -16.21
CA LEU A 12 -44.40 -50.08 -17.53
C LEU A 12 -45.02 -48.64 -17.62
N LEU A 13 -45.35 -47.97 -18.73
CA LEU A 13 -44.84 -47.71 -20.10
C LEU A 13 -45.83 -46.69 -20.77
N ALA A 14 -45.31 -45.73 -21.57
CA ALA A 14 -45.90 -45.04 -22.75
C ALA A 14 -47.07 -44.01 -22.67
N GLY A 15 -46.94 -42.94 -23.49
CA GLY A 15 -48.07 -42.20 -24.09
C GLY A 15 -47.80 -40.76 -24.58
N MET A 16 -47.39 -40.57 -25.85
CA MET A 16 -47.36 -39.30 -26.63
C MET A 16 -48.77 -38.73 -26.90
N ILE A 17 -48.92 -37.38 -27.02
CA ILE A 17 -49.78 -36.71 -28.04
C ILE A 17 -49.21 -35.31 -28.40
N PHE A 18 -49.02 -35.07 -29.71
CA PHE A 18 -48.85 -33.77 -30.39
C PHE A 18 -50.19 -33.36 -31.03
N VAL A 19 -50.57 -32.07 -31.04
CA VAL A 19 -51.50 -31.49 -32.02
C VAL A 19 -51.07 -30.06 -32.38
N SER A 20 -51.08 -29.79 -33.69
CA SER A 20 -50.72 -28.56 -34.40
C SER A 20 -51.94 -27.81 -34.97
N GLY A 21 -51.79 -26.51 -35.22
CA GLY A 21 -52.57 -25.71 -36.19
C GLY A 21 -52.77 -24.25 -35.73
N SER A 22 -52.75 -23.19 -36.55
CA SER A 22 -52.38 -22.95 -37.96
C SER A 22 -52.36 -21.42 -38.17
N MET A 23 -51.54 -20.93 -39.10
CA MET A 23 -51.34 -19.50 -39.44
C MET A 23 -52.56 -18.83 -40.12
N SER A 24 -52.66 -17.51 -39.96
CA SER A 24 -53.24 -16.59 -40.94
C SER A 24 -52.44 -15.29 -40.99
N VAL A 25 -52.10 -14.87 -42.20
CA VAL A 25 -51.33 -13.67 -42.58
C VAL A 25 -52.13 -12.94 -43.65
N ILE A 26 -52.42 -11.62 -43.52
CA ILE A 26 -52.46 -10.56 -44.57
C ILE A 26 -52.50 -9.17 -43.86
N PRO A 27 -52.18 -8.01 -44.48
CA PRO A 27 -50.86 -7.48 -44.87
C PRO A 27 -50.46 -6.17 -44.13
N ALA A 28 -49.20 -5.77 -44.34
CA ALA A 28 -48.60 -4.53 -43.87
C ALA A 28 -49.10 -3.28 -44.63
N THR A 29 -49.31 -2.19 -43.88
CA THR A 29 -49.17 -0.81 -44.38
C THR A 29 -48.04 -0.15 -43.60
N ALA A 30 -47.03 0.32 -44.34
CA ALA A 30 -45.78 0.86 -43.85
C ALA A 30 -45.99 2.04 -42.89
N ALA A 31 -45.65 1.83 -41.63
CA ALA A 31 -45.03 2.87 -40.83
C ALA A 31 -43.52 2.67 -41.01
N GLU A 32 -42.79 3.70 -41.44
CA GLU A 32 -41.34 3.76 -41.26
C GLU A 32 -41.06 3.67 -39.76
N ALA A 33 -40.88 2.45 -39.28
CA ALA A 33 -40.23 2.21 -38.02
C ALA A 33 -38.76 2.59 -38.24
N VAL A 34 -38.37 3.75 -37.72
CA VAL A 34 -36.98 3.97 -37.37
C VAL A 34 -36.64 2.89 -36.35
N GLU A 35 -36.03 1.82 -36.83
CA GLU A 35 -35.46 0.77 -36.00
C GLU A 35 -34.33 1.44 -35.21
N VAL A 36 -34.65 1.87 -33.99
CA VAL A 36 -33.65 2.29 -33.02
C VAL A 36 -32.83 1.04 -32.75
N ALA A 37 -31.67 0.95 -33.40
CA ALA A 37 -30.72 -0.14 -33.21
C ALA A 37 -30.57 -0.36 -31.70
N GLN A 38 -30.94 -1.56 -31.24
CA GLN A 38 -30.64 -1.98 -29.87
C GLN A 38 -29.13 -1.77 -29.67
N ALA A 39 -28.78 -0.90 -28.73
CA ALA A 39 -27.39 -0.56 -28.47
C ALA A 39 -26.64 -1.86 -28.17
N ASP A 40 -25.57 -2.11 -28.93
CA ASP A 40 -24.64 -3.21 -28.67
C ASP A 40 -23.77 -2.78 -27.49
N ILE A 41 -24.25 -3.07 -26.28
CA ILE A 41 -23.62 -2.63 -25.04
C ILE A 41 -22.57 -3.65 -24.58
N GLY A 42 -21.32 -3.20 -24.49
CA GLY A 42 -20.23 -3.88 -23.80
C GLY A 42 -20.17 -3.48 -22.33
N MET A 43 -19.52 -4.29 -21.49
CA MET A 43 -19.28 -3.98 -20.08
C MET A 43 -17.84 -4.34 -19.71
N PHE A 44 -17.17 -3.46 -18.96
CA PHE A 44 -15.86 -3.73 -18.36
C PHE A 44 -15.86 -3.30 -16.89
N VAL A 45 -14.97 -3.85 -16.07
CA VAL A 45 -14.81 -3.42 -14.67
C VAL A 45 -13.59 -2.53 -14.57
N ASP A 46 -13.72 -1.34 -13.98
CA ASP A 46 -12.62 -0.39 -13.84
C ASP A 46 -11.73 -0.67 -12.61
N ARG A 47 -10.66 0.13 -12.44
CA ARG A 47 -9.66 -0.04 -11.37
C ARG A 47 -10.20 0.17 -9.95
N ARG A 48 -11.43 0.70 -9.81
CA ARG A 48 -12.13 0.87 -8.53
C ARG A 48 -13.18 -0.23 -8.30
N GLY A 49 -13.24 -1.23 -9.18
CA GLY A 49 -14.21 -2.32 -9.11
C GLY A 49 -15.57 -2.02 -9.74
N ARG A 50 -15.72 -0.88 -10.43
CA ARG A 50 -17.02 -0.44 -10.97
C ARG A 50 -17.30 -1.04 -12.34
N ARG A 51 -18.50 -1.57 -12.58
CA ARG A 51 -18.92 -2.11 -13.89
C ARG A 51 -19.34 -0.95 -14.81
N VAL A 52 -18.52 -0.66 -15.81
CA VAL A 52 -18.73 0.38 -16.83
C VAL A 52 -19.32 -0.24 -18.09
N TYR A 53 -20.52 0.19 -18.46
CA TYR A 53 -21.22 -0.21 -19.68
C TYR A 53 -20.94 0.82 -20.78
N TYR A 54 -20.64 0.38 -22.01
CA TYR A 54 -20.32 1.27 -23.13
C TYR A 54 -20.93 0.76 -24.45
N ASP A 55 -21.23 1.66 -25.38
CA ASP A 55 -21.73 1.33 -26.72
C ASP A 55 -20.54 0.87 -27.59
N ARG A 56 -20.54 -0.40 -28.00
CA ARG A 56 -19.44 -1.05 -28.75
C ARG A 56 -19.23 -0.49 -30.15
N ARG A 57 -20.20 0.24 -30.69
CA ARG A 57 -20.11 0.82 -32.03
C ARG A 57 -19.47 2.20 -31.99
N THR A 58 -19.50 2.87 -30.85
CA THR A 58 -19.09 4.28 -30.69
C THR A 58 -18.06 4.52 -29.59
N ASP A 59 -17.73 3.49 -28.81
CA ASP A 59 -16.83 3.54 -27.63
C ASP A 59 -17.20 4.60 -26.58
N ARG A 60 -18.49 4.98 -26.54
CA ARG A 60 -19.01 5.89 -25.52
C ARG A 60 -19.53 5.13 -24.31
N ILE A 61 -19.14 5.58 -23.13
CA ILE A 61 -19.67 5.07 -21.86
C ILE A 61 -21.16 5.43 -21.75
N VAL A 62 -21.97 4.42 -21.45
CA VAL A 62 -23.43 4.50 -21.31
C VAL A 62 -23.85 4.46 -19.83
N ALA A 63 -23.16 3.71 -18.97
CA ALA A 63 -23.43 3.67 -17.52
C ALA A 63 -22.22 3.17 -16.69
N ILE A 64 -22.18 3.46 -15.39
CA ILE A 64 -21.18 2.96 -14.43
C ILE A 64 -21.91 2.49 -13.16
N GLU A 65 -21.63 1.27 -12.70
CA GLU A 65 -22.23 0.61 -11.51
C GLU A 65 -21.13 0.36 -10.47
N GLU A 66 -21.30 0.83 -9.24
CA GLU A 66 -20.32 0.67 -8.15
C GLU A 66 -20.25 -0.79 -7.66
N PRO A 67 -19.09 -1.31 -7.22
CA PRO A 67 -18.99 -2.68 -6.72
C PRO A 67 -19.74 -2.84 -5.41
N ASP A 68 -20.76 -3.71 -5.39
CA ASP A 68 -21.22 -4.31 -4.15
C ASP A 68 -20.07 -5.16 -3.59
N GLY A 69 -19.58 -4.76 -2.42
CA GLY A 69 -18.39 -5.32 -1.79
C GLY A 69 -18.47 -6.84 -1.66
N ARG A 70 -17.80 -7.57 -2.58
CA ARG A 70 -17.27 -8.93 -2.41
C ARG A 70 -16.47 -9.40 -3.63
N ARG A 71 -15.14 -9.43 -3.44
CA ARG A 71 -14.17 -10.50 -3.83
C ARG A 71 -13.57 -10.55 -5.25
N ALA A 72 -12.23 -10.60 -5.22
CA ALA A 72 -11.25 -11.35 -6.06
C ALA A 72 -10.51 -10.65 -7.21
N LEU A 73 -9.18 -10.75 -7.10
CA LEU A 73 -8.07 -10.18 -7.86
C LEU A 73 -7.56 -11.17 -8.94
N PHE A 74 -7.58 -10.76 -10.24
CA PHE A 74 -6.74 -11.13 -11.43
C PHE A 74 -6.55 -12.63 -11.83
N PRO A 75 -6.11 -13.10 -13.06
CA PRO A 75 -5.10 -12.50 -14.01
C PRO A 75 -5.21 -12.77 -15.56
N GLY A 76 -4.25 -12.21 -16.35
CA GLY A 76 -3.77 -12.60 -17.72
C GLY A 76 -4.46 -11.91 -18.93
N ASP A 77 -3.84 -11.32 -19.97
CA ASP A 77 -2.56 -11.60 -20.67
C ASP A 77 -1.99 -10.37 -21.45
N ARG A 78 -0.71 -10.46 -21.85
CA ARG A 78 0.21 -9.39 -22.32
C ARG A 78 0.29 -9.11 -23.85
N GLN A 79 0.63 -7.84 -24.16
CA GLN A 79 1.61 -7.27 -25.16
C GLN A 79 1.36 -7.31 -26.70
N PRO A 80 1.93 -6.37 -27.53
CA PRO A 80 3.26 -5.72 -27.39
C PRO A 80 3.37 -4.19 -27.62
N ALA A 81 4.57 -3.68 -27.30
CA ALA A 81 5.03 -2.30 -27.43
C ALA A 81 5.32 -1.85 -28.87
N ALA A 82 5.09 -0.57 -29.18
CA ALA A 82 5.62 0.10 -30.37
C ALA A 82 6.04 1.56 -30.08
N ALA A 83 7.34 1.80 -30.32
CA ALA A 83 8.06 3.04 -30.62
C ALA A 83 7.53 4.40 -30.10
N LEU A 84 8.25 4.97 -29.13
CA LEU A 84 8.22 6.41 -28.86
C LEU A 84 9.58 7.01 -29.23
N GLY A 85 9.55 8.01 -30.11
CA GLY A 85 10.69 8.87 -30.42
C GLY A 85 11.09 9.71 -29.21
N GLU A 86 12.30 10.26 -29.27
CA GLU A 86 12.96 11.01 -28.19
C GLU A 86 12.02 12.00 -27.48
N ILE A 87 11.85 11.79 -26.17
CA ILE A 87 11.13 12.68 -25.27
C ILE A 87 12.16 13.54 -24.54
N ASP A 88 11.97 14.85 -24.58
CA ASP A 88 12.74 15.85 -23.86
C ASP A 88 12.63 15.61 -22.33
N PRO A 89 13.75 15.38 -21.62
CA PRO A 89 13.75 15.04 -20.19
C PRO A 89 13.29 16.18 -19.27
N ASP A 90 13.11 17.40 -19.79
CA ASP A 90 12.66 18.57 -19.02
C ASP A 90 11.22 19.00 -19.34
N TYR A 91 10.45 18.23 -20.14
CA TYR A 91 9.07 18.57 -20.48
C TYR A 91 8.05 18.04 -19.44
N PHE A 92 7.48 18.95 -18.65
CA PHE A 92 6.23 18.72 -17.90
C PHE A 92 5.07 19.44 -18.61
N PRO A 93 4.01 18.76 -19.07
CA PRO A 93 2.83 19.44 -19.57
C PRO A 93 2.14 20.21 -18.42
N PRO A 94 1.62 21.43 -18.68
CA PRO A 94 0.91 22.18 -17.65
C PRO A 94 -0.37 21.44 -17.23
N PRO A 95 -0.81 21.60 -15.97
CA PRO A 95 -2.04 20.99 -15.49
C PRO A 95 -3.25 21.51 -16.30
N PRO A 96 -4.26 20.68 -16.57
CA PRO A 96 -5.48 21.15 -17.19
C PRO A 96 -6.14 22.20 -16.29
N PRO A 97 -6.77 23.25 -16.86
CA PRO A 97 -7.48 24.23 -16.06
C PRO A 97 -8.62 23.55 -15.26
N PRO A 98 -8.94 24.04 -14.05
CA PRO A 98 -10.02 23.48 -13.24
C PRO A 98 -11.35 23.60 -13.99
N ALA A 99 -12.19 22.57 -13.88
CA ALA A 99 -13.50 22.51 -14.50
C ALA A 99 -14.40 23.62 -13.93
N GLU A 100 -14.68 24.64 -14.72
CA GLU A 100 -15.75 25.60 -14.41
C GLU A 100 -17.12 24.99 -14.69
N GLU A 101 -18.00 25.26 -13.74
CA GLU A 101 -19.40 24.90 -13.62
C GLU A 101 -20.22 25.29 -14.87
N ILE A 102 -20.86 24.32 -15.52
CA ILE A 102 -21.73 24.59 -16.69
C ILE A 102 -23.17 24.78 -16.23
N ALA A 103 -23.73 25.98 -16.47
CA ALA A 103 -25.08 26.21 -17.01
C ALA A 103 -25.40 27.72 -17.15
N PRO A 104 -26.40 28.14 -17.97
CA PRO A 104 -26.63 27.86 -19.38
C PRO A 104 -26.56 29.16 -20.24
N VAL A 105 -26.41 29.01 -21.55
CA VAL A 105 -26.32 30.13 -22.51
C VAL A 105 -27.67 30.87 -22.67
N PRO A 106 -27.65 32.21 -22.79
CA PRO A 106 -28.41 32.81 -23.88
C PRO A 106 -27.63 33.87 -24.69
N ARG A 107 -28.22 34.17 -25.85
CA ARG A 107 -27.66 34.81 -27.04
C ARG A 107 -27.57 36.35 -26.96
N ARG A 108 -26.59 36.89 -27.70
CA ARG A 108 -26.62 38.12 -28.54
C ARG A 108 -26.16 39.48 -27.93
N VAL A 109 -24.97 39.89 -28.40
CA VAL A 109 -24.55 41.20 -28.99
C VAL A 109 -24.18 42.41 -28.10
N GLU A 110 -23.11 43.04 -28.60
CA GLU A 110 -22.60 44.43 -28.46
C GLU A 110 -21.67 44.79 -27.29
N ARG A 111 -20.45 45.19 -27.67
CA ARG A 111 -19.42 45.76 -26.81
C ARG A 111 -19.69 47.25 -26.60
N ALA A 112 -19.72 47.66 -25.34
CA ALA A 112 -19.48 49.03 -24.90
C ALA A 112 -18.25 49.03 -23.96
N PRO A 113 -17.45 50.12 -23.92
CA PRO A 113 -16.22 50.17 -23.14
C PRO A 113 -16.52 50.25 -21.64
N LEU A 114 -15.85 49.43 -20.84
CA LEU A 114 -16.02 49.43 -19.39
C LEU A 114 -15.32 50.64 -18.76
N GLN A 115 -16.12 51.42 -18.06
CA GLN A 115 -15.73 52.47 -17.12
C GLN A 115 -15.16 51.82 -15.85
N ALA A 116 -14.07 52.38 -15.31
CA ALA A 116 -13.46 51.91 -14.07
C ALA A 116 -14.36 52.26 -12.86
N PRO A 117 -14.71 51.30 -11.98
CA PRO A 117 -15.28 51.60 -10.69
C PRO A 117 -14.17 51.84 -9.65
N SER A 118 -14.26 53.02 -9.05
CA SER A 118 -13.59 53.49 -7.85
C SER A 118 -13.71 52.54 -6.65
N GLU A 119 -12.61 52.40 -5.91
CA GLU A 119 -12.58 51.80 -4.57
C GLU A 119 -13.40 52.61 -3.56
N PRO A 120 -13.79 51.98 -2.42
CA PRO A 120 -13.04 52.30 -1.20
C PRO A 120 -12.83 51.09 -0.29
N GLY A 121 -11.59 50.74 -0.01
CA GLY A 121 -11.29 49.65 0.94
C GLY A 121 -9.81 49.33 1.07
N GLY A 122 -9.02 50.31 1.51
CA GLY A 122 -7.56 50.26 1.58
C GLY A 122 -6.93 48.92 1.99
N ARG A 123 -6.24 48.31 1.03
CA ARG A 123 -5.02 47.52 1.24
C ARG A 123 -4.06 47.79 0.09
N ARG A 124 -2.91 48.39 0.40
CA ARG A 124 -1.85 48.69 -0.58
C ARG A 124 -1.10 47.39 -0.90
N PHE A 125 -1.12 46.96 -2.16
CA PHE A 125 -0.22 45.90 -2.64
C PHE A 125 1.13 46.52 -3.01
N ARG A 126 2.22 45.98 -2.45
CA ARG A 126 3.59 46.38 -2.81
C ARG A 126 4.10 45.50 -3.94
N SER A 127 4.88 46.08 -4.86
CA SER A 127 5.58 45.29 -5.88
C SER A 127 6.79 44.58 -5.27
N LEU A 128 7.28 43.55 -5.98
CA LEU A 128 8.46 42.79 -5.60
C LEU A 128 9.71 43.70 -5.54
N GLU A 129 9.83 44.68 -6.44
CA GLU A 129 10.86 45.73 -6.35
C GLU A 129 10.76 46.57 -5.07
N GLU A 130 9.55 46.93 -4.60
CA GLU A 130 9.35 47.77 -3.39
C GLU A 130 9.70 47.01 -2.08
N LEU A 131 9.74 45.66 -2.11
CA LEU A 131 10.19 44.82 -1.00
C LEU A 131 11.72 44.58 -0.99
N LEU A 132 12.39 44.80 -2.12
CA LEU A 132 13.82 44.58 -2.29
C LEU A 132 14.66 45.82 -1.94
N GLU A 133 14.07 47.02 -2.00
CA GLU A 133 14.76 48.28 -1.63
C GLU A 133 14.80 48.57 -0.11
N ASP A 134 13.96 47.91 0.70
CA ASP A 134 13.88 48.12 2.17
C ASP A 134 14.86 47.21 2.96
N ARG A 135 15.60 46.33 2.27
CA ARG A 135 16.71 45.58 2.86
C ARG A 135 18.02 46.28 2.57
N GLY A 136 18.37 47.21 3.45
CA GLY A 136 19.68 47.83 3.51
C GLY A 136 20.79 46.78 3.35
N VAL A 137 21.66 47.06 2.38
CA VAL A 137 22.86 46.27 2.05
C VAL A 137 23.72 46.10 3.30
N ALA A 138 23.69 44.89 3.87
CA ALA A 138 24.71 44.39 4.75
C ALA A 138 25.28 43.12 4.10
N THR A 139 26.50 43.23 3.62
CA THR A 139 27.31 42.16 3.06
C THR A 139 27.50 41.03 4.09
N SER A 140 26.91 39.87 3.86
CA SER A 140 27.31 38.62 4.54
C SER A 140 28.58 38.07 3.90
N PRO A 141 29.49 37.47 4.71
CA PRO A 141 30.78 36.98 4.21
C PRO A 141 30.61 35.76 3.31
N GLU A 142 31.57 35.60 2.40
CA GLU A 142 31.75 34.51 1.46
C GLU A 142 31.65 33.13 2.15
N PRO A 143 30.98 32.13 1.54
CA PRO A 143 31.01 30.77 2.07
C PRO A 143 32.42 30.19 1.96
N ASP A 144 32.91 29.60 3.05
CA ASP A 144 34.18 28.89 3.06
C ASP A 144 34.21 27.78 1.99
N PRO A 145 35.34 27.58 1.30
CA PRO A 145 35.47 26.52 0.30
C PRO A 145 35.34 25.15 0.96
N VAL A 146 34.41 24.34 0.45
CA VAL A 146 34.32 22.91 0.75
C VAL A 146 35.66 22.26 0.38
N PRO A 147 36.34 21.54 1.30
CA PRO A 147 37.61 20.91 0.97
C PRO A 147 37.42 19.81 -0.07
N ALA A 148 38.38 19.71 -1.00
CA ALA A 148 38.43 18.70 -2.04
C ALA A 148 38.35 17.26 -1.48
N PRO A 149 37.81 16.30 -2.24
CA PRO A 149 37.70 14.91 -1.78
C PRO A 149 39.10 14.33 -1.53
N ALA A 150 39.30 13.77 -0.33
CA ALA A 150 40.47 12.96 -0.03
C ALA A 150 40.48 11.69 -0.93
N PRO A 151 41.66 11.21 -1.35
CA PRO A 151 41.78 10.11 -2.29
C PRO A 151 41.35 8.77 -1.66
N GLN A 152 40.58 8.00 -2.45
CA GLN A 152 40.36 6.55 -2.45
C GLN A 152 40.54 5.83 -1.09
N ALA A 153 39.40 5.57 -0.44
CA ALA A 153 39.32 4.49 0.55
C ALA A 153 38.96 3.18 -0.16
N GLU A 154 39.80 2.17 0.04
CA GLU A 154 39.62 0.76 -0.34
C GLU A 154 38.26 0.18 0.12
N PRO A 155 37.77 -0.89 -0.53
CA PRO A 155 36.48 -1.48 -0.21
C PRO A 155 36.43 -1.91 1.26
N LEU A 156 35.47 -1.36 2.01
CA LEU A 156 35.23 -1.74 3.39
C LEU A 156 34.81 -3.22 3.44
N PRO A 157 35.46 -4.05 4.28
CA PRO A 157 35.01 -5.42 4.50
C PRO A 157 33.65 -5.40 5.19
N GLU A 158 32.84 -6.43 4.91
CA GLU A 158 31.52 -6.69 5.52
C GLU A 158 31.40 -6.04 6.90
N THR A 159 30.59 -4.98 7.00
CA THR A 159 30.30 -4.36 8.28
C THR A 159 29.60 -5.40 9.14
N ARG A 160 30.37 -6.10 9.98
CA ARG A 160 29.84 -6.72 11.19
C ARG A 160 29.08 -5.62 11.92
N THR A 161 27.76 -5.76 11.94
CA THR A 161 26.84 -4.97 12.76
C THR A 161 27.48 -4.72 14.11
N ALA A 162 27.86 -3.45 14.37
CA ALA A 162 28.23 -3.05 15.72
C ALA A 162 27.01 -3.31 16.59
N ALA A 163 27.14 -4.28 17.51
CA ALA A 163 26.10 -4.59 18.46
C ALA A 163 25.83 -3.35 19.32
N ILE A 164 24.67 -2.74 19.12
CA ILE A 164 24.10 -1.76 20.04
C ILE A 164 24.02 -2.44 21.42
N PRO A 165 24.33 -1.74 22.53
CA PRO A 165 24.26 -2.30 23.87
C PRO A 165 22.90 -2.96 24.09
N ARG A 166 22.94 -4.28 24.31
CA ARG A 166 21.75 -5.07 24.62
C ARG A 166 21.20 -4.53 25.94
N THR A 167 20.00 -3.99 25.89
CA THR A 167 19.11 -3.94 27.05
C THR A 167 19.08 -5.33 27.68
N ASP A 168 18.95 -5.40 29.01
CA ASP A 168 18.94 -6.65 29.77
C ASP A 168 18.11 -7.75 29.06
N PRO A 169 18.53 -9.03 29.11
CA PRO A 169 17.83 -10.09 28.43
C PRO A 169 16.36 -10.08 28.86
N LEU A 170 15.46 -9.82 27.90
CA LEU A 170 14.03 -9.92 28.13
C LEU A 170 13.71 -11.29 28.72
N PRO A 171 12.73 -11.39 29.63
CA PRO A 171 12.35 -12.66 30.23
C PRO A 171 12.07 -13.69 29.14
N LYS A 172 12.57 -14.92 29.32
CA LYS A 172 12.29 -16.03 28.40
C LYS A 172 10.84 -16.45 28.58
N VAL A 173 9.96 -15.90 27.77
CA VAL A 173 8.56 -16.31 27.63
C VAL A 173 8.49 -17.41 26.57
N ASP A 174 7.53 -18.33 26.73
CA ASP A 174 7.25 -19.35 25.72
C ASP A 174 6.92 -18.70 24.36
N ALA A 175 7.47 -19.24 23.28
CA ALA A 175 7.28 -18.69 21.95
C ALA A 175 5.82 -18.68 21.50
N ASP A 176 5.02 -19.64 21.96
CA ASP A 176 3.60 -19.73 21.60
C ASP A 176 2.79 -18.64 22.32
N ILE A 177 3.13 -18.35 23.59
CA ILE A 177 2.54 -17.24 24.35
C ILE A 177 2.93 -15.90 23.71
N VAL A 178 4.18 -15.74 23.31
CA VAL A 178 4.63 -14.50 22.64
C VAL A 178 3.91 -14.31 21.31
N ALA A 179 3.73 -15.37 20.52
CA ALA A 179 3.05 -15.25 19.23
C ALA A 179 1.57 -14.90 19.39
N LYS A 180 0.88 -15.46 20.40
CA LYS A 180 -0.47 -15.03 20.80
C LYS A 180 -0.52 -13.55 21.14
N LEU A 181 0.45 -13.08 21.93
CA LEU A 181 0.56 -11.66 22.27
C LEU A 181 0.81 -10.80 21.02
N GLN A 182 1.69 -11.22 20.11
CA GLN A 182 1.95 -10.50 18.86
C GLN A 182 0.66 -10.35 18.03
N VAL A 183 -0.15 -11.40 17.91
CA VAL A 183 -1.45 -11.32 17.23
C VAL A 183 -2.41 -10.35 17.93
N LEU A 184 -2.47 -10.39 19.27
CA LEU A 184 -3.29 -9.43 20.02
C LEU A 184 -2.88 -7.98 19.74
N LEU A 185 -1.58 -7.71 19.71
CA LEU A 185 -1.03 -6.38 19.47
C LEU A 185 -1.31 -5.90 18.03
N ASP A 186 -1.14 -6.78 17.05
CA ASP A 186 -1.48 -6.55 15.64
C ASP A 186 -2.95 -6.15 15.48
N ARG A 187 -3.89 -6.93 16.03
CA ARG A 187 -5.34 -6.65 16.04
C ARG A 187 -5.75 -5.32 16.68
N LYS A 188 -4.86 -4.73 17.47
CA LYS A 188 -5.14 -3.53 18.26
C LYS A 188 -4.47 -2.29 17.68
N GLY A 189 -3.93 -2.40 16.46
CA GLY A 189 -3.29 -1.28 15.77
C GLY A 189 -1.92 -0.92 16.33
N VAL A 190 -1.33 -1.79 17.15
CA VAL A 190 -0.02 -1.59 17.78
C VAL A 190 0.90 -2.69 17.30
N SER A 191 1.26 -2.61 16.03
CA SER A 191 1.98 -3.66 15.31
C SER A 191 3.23 -4.12 16.05
N PRO A 192 3.45 -5.44 16.23
CA PRO A 192 4.71 -5.99 16.70
C PRO A 192 5.77 -6.06 15.57
N GLY A 193 5.40 -5.69 14.33
CA GLY A 193 6.12 -6.03 13.12
C GLY A 193 5.76 -7.45 12.69
N VAL A 194 6.76 -8.29 12.40
CA VAL A 194 6.54 -9.70 12.06
C VAL A 194 6.08 -10.51 13.28
N ILE A 195 5.12 -11.40 13.06
CA ILE A 195 4.73 -12.44 14.03
C ILE A 195 5.71 -13.61 13.88
N ASP A 196 6.60 -13.75 14.87
CA ASP A 196 7.71 -14.72 14.86
C ASP A 196 7.85 -15.53 16.16
N GLY A 197 6.98 -15.28 17.14
CA GLY A 197 7.01 -15.90 18.47
C GLY A 197 8.22 -15.48 19.31
N ARG A 198 8.87 -14.36 19.01
CA ARG A 198 10.06 -13.89 19.74
C ARG A 198 9.78 -12.60 20.48
N MET A 199 10.09 -12.61 21.77
CA MET A 199 10.05 -11.40 22.57
C MET A 199 11.21 -10.50 22.16
N GLY A 200 10.94 -9.20 21.95
CA GLY A 200 11.94 -8.26 21.41
C GLY A 200 11.54 -6.80 21.62
N SER A 201 12.41 -5.89 21.18
CA SER A 201 12.19 -4.44 21.32
C SER A 201 10.89 -3.98 20.65
N ASN A 202 10.54 -4.51 19.47
CA ASN A 202 9.28 -4.16 18.80
C ASN A 202 8.06 -4.59 19.61
N VAL A 203 8.05 -5.79 20.18
CA VAL A 203 6.96 -6.26 21.06
C VAL A 203 6.83 -5.38 22.31
N GLN A 204 7.96 -4.97 22.91
CA GLN A 204 7.94 -4.08 24.06
C GLN A 204 7.34 -2.70 23.73
N LYS A 205 7.74 -2.12 22.59
CA LYS A 205 7.22 -0.83 22.11
C LYS A 205 5.73 -0.91 21.76
N ALA A 206 5.30 -2.04 21.19
CA ALA A 206 3.90 -2.32 20.93
C ALA A 206 3.08 -2.44 22.23
N LEU A 207 3.59 -3.08 23.28
CA LEU A 207 2.95 -3.12 24.61
C LEU A 207 2.82 -1.72 25.25
N ASP A 208 3.84 -0.88 25.13
CA ASP A 208 3.77 0.51 25.62
C ASP A 208 2.70 1.31 24.87
N SER A 209 2.59 1.08 23.56
CA SER A 209 1.55 1.67 22.71
C SER A 209 0.17 1.11 23.05
N TYR A 210 0.05 -0.21 23.27
CA TYR A 210 -1.17 -0.89 23.70
C TYR A 210 -1.72 -0.27 24.99
N ARG A 211 -0.84 -0.03 25.97
CA ARG A 211 -1.18 0.66 27.21
C ARG A 211 -1.68 2.07 26.97
N THR A 212 -1.08 2.79 26.02
CA THR A 212 -1.48 4.16 25.67
C THR A 212 -2.87 4.18 25.05
N ILE A 213 -3.18 3.26 24.13
CA ILE A 213 -4.46 3.20 23.41
C ILE A 213 -5.58 2.66 24.30
N THR A 214 -5.32 1.59 25.05
CA THR A 214 -6.37 0.86 25.80
C THR A 214 -6.45 1.23 27.27
N GLY A 215 -5.42 1.87 27.82
CA GLY A 215 -5.25 2.08 29.27
C GLY A 215 -4.89 0.82 30.05
N ARG A 216 -4.76 -0.35 29.39
CA ARG A 216 -4.50 -1.64 30.04
C ARG A 216 -3.03 -2.02 29.94
N VAL A 217 -2.54 -2.74 30.95
CA VAL A 217 -1.22 -3.38 30.93
C VAL A 217 -1.47 -4.87 30.81
N VAL A 218 -0.88 -5.52 29.81
CA VAL A 218 -0.92 -6.97 29.64
C VAL A 218 0.44 -7.53 30.05
N ASP A 219 0.45 -8.51 30.94
CA ASP A 219 1.69 -9.24 31.27
C ASP A 219 2.05 -10.18 30.12
N PRO A 220 3.21 -9.99 29.46
CA PRO A 220 3.61 -10.83 28.34
C PRO A 220 3.81 -12.31 28.69
N ALA A 221 3.94 -12.66 29.97
CA ALA A 221 4.07 -14.03 30.45
C ALA A 221 2.73 -14.66 30.89
N ASN A 222 1.63 -13.90 30.88
CA ASN A 222 0.33 -14.35 31.38
C ASN A 222 -0.58 -14.78 30.22
N GLU A 223 -0.49 -16.05 29.82
CA GLU A 223 -1.28 -16.60 28.72
C GLU A 223 -2.80 -16.47 28.94
N ILE A 224 -3.28 -16.63 30.18
CA ILE A 224 -4.72 -16.55 30.48
C ILE A 224 -5.26 -15.14 30.21
N GLU A 225 -4.48 -14.12 30.54
CA GLU A 225 -4.83 -12.73 30.28
C GLU A 225 -4.78 -12.41 28.78
N ILE A 226 -3.74 -12.89 28.09
CA ILE A 226 -3.61 -12.74 26.63
C ILE A 226 -4.79 -13.41 25.91
N ASP A 227 -5.15 -14.63 26.28
CA ASP A 227 -6.28 -15.37 25.70
C ASP A 227 -7.61 -14.65 25.95
N ALA A 228 -7.80 -14.05 27.13
CA ALA A 228 -9.00 -13.27 27.44
C ALA A 228 -9.11 -12.01 26.56
N GLU A 229 -8.01 -11.31 26.30
CA GLU A 229 -7.99 -10.14 25.41
C GLU A 229 -8.11 -10.53 23.92
N LEU A 230 -7.60 -11.70 23.54
CA LEU A 230 -7.78 -12.27 22.20
C LEU A 230 -9.25 -12.59 21.93
N GLU A 231 -9.95 -13.18 22.88
CA GLU A 231 -11.40 -13.43 22.79
C GLU A 231 -12.18 -12.14 22.54
N LEU A 232 -11.80 -11.05 23.23
CA LEU A 232 -12.40 -9.73 23.04
C LEU A 232 -12.00 -9.03 21.72
N SER A 233 -11.01 -9.56 21.00
CA SER A 233 -10.47 -8.97 19.76
C SER A 233 -10.67 -9.84 18.52
N GLY A 234 -11.49 -10.91 18.61
CA GLY A 234 -11.82 -11.75 17.46
C GLY A 234 -11.65 -13.25 17.67
N GLY A 235 -11.37 -13.71 18.90
CA GLY A 235 -11.20 -15.12 19.23
C GLY A 235 -9.74 -15.57 19.18
N ASP A 236 -9.50 -16.85 18.91
CA ASP A 236 -8.17 -17.46 18.88
C ASP A 236 -7.15 -16.64 18.07
N ALA A 237 -5.90 -16.57 18.56
CA ALA A 237 -4.78 -15.90 17.87
C ALA A 237 -4.41 -16.52 16.53
N PHE A 238 -4.77 -17.79 16.32
CA PHE A 238 -4.45 -18.50 15.09
C PHE A 238 -5.71 -19.11 14.53
N THR A 239 -5.75 -19.23 13.20
CA THR A 239 -6.84 -19.88 12.46
C THR A 239 -6.28 -20.87 11.45
N ASP A 240 -7.13 -21.77 10.98
CA ASP A 240 -6.79 -22.68 9.90
C ASP A 240 -7.12 -22.00 8.56
N TYR A 241 -6.17 -22.06 7.63
CA TYR A 241 -6.28 -21.52 6.30
C TYR A 241 -5.98 -22.60 5.26
N THR A 242 -6.87 -22.76 4.30
CA THR A 242 -6.65 -23.67 3.17
C THR A 242 -6.03 -22.90 2.01
N ILE A 243 -4.81 -23.26 1.65
CA ILE A 243 -4.08 -22.64 0.52
C ILE A 243 -4.90 -22.75 -0.75
N THR A 244 -5.16 -21.63 -1.40
CA THR A 244 -5.99 -21.61 -2.61
C THR A 244 -5.15 -21.82 -3.87
N PRO A 245 -5.78 -22.17 -5.00
CA PRO A 245 -5.09 -22.20 -6.30
C PRO A 245 -4.44 -20.86 -6.65
N GLU A 246 -5.06 -19.73 -6.27
CA GLU A 246 -4.55 -18.39 -6.52
C GLU A 246 -3.28 -18.09 -5.71
N ASP A 247 -3.23 -18.51 -4.43
CA ASP A 247 -2.02 -18.36 -3.60
C ASP A 247 -0.81 -19.09 -4.21
N VAL A 248 -1.03 -20.19 -4.95
CA VAL A 248 0.03 -20.97 -5.62
C VAL A 248 0.31 -20.50 -7.04
N ALA A 249 -0.67 -19.90 -7.72
CA ALA A 249 -0.51 -19.44 -9.10
C ALA A 249 0.37 -18.18 -9.21
N GLY A 250 0.42 -17.34 -8.16
CA GLY A 250 1.23 -16.13 -8.14
C GLY A 250 0.50 -14.90 -8.68
N PRO A 251 1.21 -13.87 -9.17
CA PRO A 251 2.51 -13.95 -9.85
C PRO A 251 3.72 -14.11 -8.92
N PHE A 252 4.69 -14.93 -9.35
CA PHE A 252 5.99 -15.12 -8.67
C PHE A 252 7.17 -14.90 -9.61
N ILE A 253 8.29 -14.44 -9.06
CA ILE A 253 9.58 -14.35 -9.74
C ILE A 253 10.58 -15.33 -9.12
N PRO A 254 11.52 -15.93 -9.88
CA PRO A 254 12.45 -16.93 -9.34
C PRO A 254 13.34 -16.40 -8.21
N SER A 255 13.74 -15.14 -8.31
CA SER A 255 14.52 -14.44 -7.29
C SER A 255 14.47 -12.93 -7.55
N VAL A 256 14.74 -12.15 -6.52
CA VAL A 256 14.94 -10.70 -6.61
C VAL A 256 16.44 -10.44 -6.74
N PRO A 257 16.95 -9.94 -7.88
CA PRO A 257 18.37 -9.58 -8.02
C PRO A 257 18.77 -8.52 -7.00
N GLU A 258 20.02 -8.50 -6.54
CA GLU A 258 20.51 -7.42 -5.67
C GLU A 258 20.79 -6.13 -6.46
N ASP A 259 21.38 -6.28 -7.65
CA ASP A 259 21.75 -5.18 -8.55
C ASP A 259 20.53 -4.49 -9.16
N TYR A 260 20.55 -3.16 -9.19
CA TYR A 260 19.42 -2.35 -9.61
C TYR A 260 19.21 -2.37 -11.13
N ALA A 261 20.26 -2.49 -11.94
CA ALA A 261 20.10 -2.66 -13.38
C ALA A 261 19.47 -4.01 -13.71
N GLU A 262 19.78 -5.07 -12.96
CA GLU A 262 19.08 -6.35 -13.10
C GLU A 262 17.62 -6.28 -12.62
N LYS A 263 17.34 -5.61 -11.49
CA LYS A 263 15.95 -5.36 -11.04
C LYS A 263 15.14 -4.59 -12.08
N ALA A 264 15.74 -3.60 -12.74
CA ALA A 264 15.07 -2.77 -13.75
C ALA A 264 14.67 -3.54 -15.01
N LYS A 265 15.22 -4.75 -15.23
CA LYS A 265 14.82 -5.64 -16.34
C LYS A 265 13.59 -6.49 -16.00
N LEU A 266 13.21 -6.59 -14.72
CA LEU A 266 12.04 -7.35 -14.30
C LEU A 266 10.75 -6.58 -14.61
N GLU A 267 9.70 -7.30 -14.99
CA GLU A 267 8.40 -6.70 -15.25
C GLU A 267 7.61 -6.34 -13.98
N ALA A 268 7.92 -7.03 -12.87
CA ALA A 268 7.38 -6.76 -11.55
C ALA A 268 8.34 -7.32 -10.49
N LEU A 269 8.36 -6.67 -9.32
CA LEU A 269 9.08 -7.14 -8.14
C LEU A 269 8.09 -7.91 -7.25
N SER A 270 7.52 -8.98 -7.80
CA SER A 270 6.57 -9.86 -7.12
C SER A 270 7.23 -10.67 -6.01
N PHE A 271 6.42 -11.41 -5.23
CA PHE A 271 6.93 -12.43 -4.32
C PHE A 271 7.72 -13.51 -5.07
N THR A 272 8.54 -14.24 -4.36
CA THR A 272 9.37 -15.33 -4.88
C THR A 272 8.75 -16.71 -4.68
N SER A 273 7.76 -16.83 -3.79
CA SER A 273 7.08 -18.09 -3.50
C SER A 273 5.71 -17.90 -2.86
N PRO A 274 4.83 -18.93 -2.88
CA PRO A 274 3.60 -18.96 -2.10
C PRO A 274 3.84 -18.78 -0.59
N LEU A 275 4.95 -19.32 -0.07
CA LEU A 275 5.32 -19.17 1.34
C LEU A 275 5.52 -17.71 1.72
N GLU A 276 6.26 -16.96 0.90
CA GLU A 276 6.48 -15.53 1.12
C GLU A 276 5.18 -14.73 1.03
N LEU A 277 4.34 -15.02 0.02
CA LEU A 277 3.03 -14.39 -0.12
C LEU A 277 2.15 -14.64 1.12
N LEU A 278 2.08 -15.88 1.59
CA LEU A 278 1.27 -16.27 2.75
C LEU A 278 1.83 -15.67 4.04
N ALA A 279 3.15 -15.62 4.20
CA ALA A 279 3.79 -14.95 5.32
C ALA A 279 3.43 -13.45 5.34
N GLU A 280 3.52 -12.76 4.20
CA GLU A 280 3.11 -11.36 4.08
C GLU A 280 1.64 -11.16 4.41
N LYS A 281 0.77 -12.00 3.84
CA LYS A 281 -0.70 -11.95 3.99
C LYS A 281 -1.17 -12.08 5.44
N PHE A 282 -0.45 -12.85 6.25
CA PHE A 282 -0.79 -13.09 7.66
C PHE A 282 0.18 -12.42 8.64
N HIS A 283 1.00 -11.47 8.16
CA HIS A 283 1.96 -10.69 8.95
C HIS A 283 3.00 -11.56 9.69
N MET A 284 3.31 -12.74 9.14
CA MET A 284 4.16 -13.74 9.78
C MET A 284 5.58 -13.71 9.24
N ASP A 285 6.54 -14.12 10.08
CA ASP A 285 7.85 -14.52 9.61
C ASP A 285 7.78 -15.87 8.87
N GLN A 286 8.49 -16.00 7.74
CA GLN A 286 8.45 -17.22 6.92
C GLN A 286 8.95 -18.46 7.67
N ASP A 287 10.03 -18.35 8.45
CA ASP A 287 10.58 -19.48 9.21
C ASP A 287 9.61 -19.88 10.33
N TYR A 288 8.96 -18.90 10.97
CA TYR A 288 7.94 -19.16 11.98
C TYR A 288 6.70 -19.83 11.38
N LEU A 289 6.23 -19.37 10.22
CA LEU A 289 5.10 -19.97 9.51
C LEU A 289 5.38 -21.44 9.13
N VAL A 290 6.60 -21.75 8.66
CA VAL A 290 7.03 -23.13 8.41
C VAL A 290 7.08 -23.94 9.71
N LYS A 291 7.65 -23.38 10.79
CA LYS A 291 7.74 -24.06 12.09
C LYS A 291 6.36 -24.39 12.66
N LEU A 292 5.39 -23.48 12.50
CA LEU A 292 4.01 -23.67 12.94
C LEU A 292 3.28 -24.77 12.16
N ASN A 293 3.74 -25.07 10.93
CA ASN A 293 3.12 -26.00 10.00
C ASN A 293 4.08 -27.14 9.59
N PRO A 294 4.48 -28.00 10.54
CA PRO A 294 5.46 -29.04 10.25
C PRO A 294 4.95 -30.01 9.17
N GLY A 295 5.68 -30.08 8.06
CA GLY A 295 5.38 -30.99 6.95
C GLY A 295 4.32 -30.50 5.97
N ALA A 296 3.83 -29.25 6.10
CA ALA A 296 2.93 -28.67 5.11
C ALA A 296 3.66 -28.36 3.79
N ASP A 297 3.01 -28.64 2.66
CA ASP A 297 3.46 -28.19 1.35
C ASP A 297 2.73 -26.90 0.97
N PHE A 298 3.46 -25.78 1.04
CA PHE A 298 2.95 -24.45 0.72
C PHE A 298 2.68 -24.24 -0.78
N ASN A 299 3.18 -25.13 -1.64
CA ASN A 299 2.96 -25.07 -3.09
C ASN A 299 1.78 -25.94 -3.54
N GLN A 300 1.07 -26.59 -2.61
CA GLN A 300 -0.05 -27.46 -2.92
C GLN A 300 -1.37 -26.77 -2.53
N PRO A 301 -2.22 -26.40 -3.51
CA PRO A 301 -3.58 -25.96 -3.22
C PRO A 301 -4.36 -27.04 -2.47
N GLY A 302 -5.16 -26.62 -1.49
CA GLY A 302 -5.90 -27.51 -0.61
C GLY A 302 -5.15 -27.94 0.65
N THR A 303 -3.84 -27.66 0.77
CA THR A 303 -3.13 -27.83 2.04
C THR A 303 -3.71 -26.89 3.09
N THR A 304 -4.12 -27.43 4.24
CA THR A 304 -4.52 -26.62 5.39
C THR A 304 -3.31 -26.31 6.24
N ILE A 305 -3.09 -25.03 6.51
CA ILE A 305 -2.04 -24.49 7.36
C ILE A 305 -2.65 -23.66 8.49
N ARG A 306 -2.01 -23.68 9.65
CA ARG A 306 -2.26 -22.80 10.77
C ARG A 306 -1.56 -21.46 10.51
N VAL A 307 -2.30 -20.36 10.58
CA VAL A 307 -1.78 -19.00 10.34
C VAL A 307 -2.24 -18.06 11.45
N ALA A 308 -1.57 -16.92 11.60
CA ALA A 308 -2.03 -15.86 12.46
C ALA A 308 -3.41 -15.38 12.00
N ALA A 309 -4.34 -15.24 12.94
CA ALA A 309 -5.63 -14.64 12.69
C ALA A 309 -5.51 -13.12 12.91
N THR A 310 -4.88 -12.45 11.95
CA THR A 310 -4.73 -10.99 11.93
C THR A 310 -6.11 -10.32 11.96
N GLY A 311 -6.19 -9.15 12.59
CA GLY A 311 -7.47 -8.43 12.78
C GLY A 311 -8.04 -7.87 11.48
N GLU A 312 -9.18 -7.18 11.59
CA GLU A 312 -9.57 -6.25 10.54
C GLU A 312 -8.58 -5.07 10.53
N GLU A 313 -8.23 -4.59 9.33
CA GLU A 313 -7.43 -3.38 9.17
C GLU A 313 -8.10 -2.22 9.91
N LEU A 314 -7.29 -1.41 10.59
CA LEU A 314 -7.80 -0.26 11.32
C LEU A 314 -8.55 0.70 10.38
N ALA A 315 -9.76 1.07 10.80
CA ALA A 315 -10.50 2.17 10.20
C ALA A 315 -10.34 3.43 11.05
N GLY A 316 -10.05 4.55 10.40
CA GLY A 316 -9.90 5.84 11.09
C GLY A 316 -9.39 6.94 10.17
N THR A 317 -9.37 8.17 10.68
CA THR A 317 -8.74 9.30 10.00
C THR A 317 -7.54 9.76 10.81
N VAL A 318 -6.35 9.59 10.24
CA VAL A 318 -5.11 10.11 10.80
C VAL A 318 -4.94 11.54 10.34
N VAL A 319 -4.77 12.47 11.29
CA VAL A 319 -4.49 13.89 11.00
C VAL A 319 -3.05 14.28 11.29
N ARG A 320 -2.35 13.46 12.08
CA ARG A 320 -0.95 13.68 12.47
C ARG A 320 -0.20 12.37 12.63
N ILE A 321 1.01 12.33 12.08
CA ILE A 321 1.95 11.22 12.19
C ILE A 321 3.18 11.71 12.93
N GLU A 322 3.67 10.95 13.90
CA GLU A 322 5.00 11.13 14.49
C GLU A 322 5.92 10.01 13.99
N ALA A 323 7.01 10.38 13.33
CA ALA A 323 8.14 9.49 13.04
C ALA A 323 9.17 9.65 14.17
N ASP A 324 9.06 8.79 15.18
CA ASP A 324 9.85 8.85 16.41
C ASP A 324 11.13 8.01 16.26
N LYS A 325 12.28 8.69 16.11
CA LYS A 325 13.57 8.05 15.89
C LYS A 325 14.06 7.29 17.10
N THR A 326 13.92 7.86 18.30
CA THR A 326 14.36 7.22 19.54
C THR A 326 13.53 5.97 19.84
N ARG A 327 12.23 5.98 19.56
CA ARG A 327 11.38 4.80 19.69
C ARG A 327 11.46 3.87 18.49
N GLU A 328 12.01 4.30 17.36
CA GLU A 328 11.95 3.56 16.09
C GLU A 328 10.50 3.15 15.77
N GLN A 329 9.58 4.12 15.81
CA GLN A 329 8.16 3.93 15.55
C GLN A 329 7.57 5.03 14.68
N VAL A 330 6.60 4.65 13.85
CA VAL A 330 5.62 5.57 13.27
C VAL A 330 4.35 5.51 14.10
N ARG A 331 3.89 6.65 14.60
CA ARG A 331 2.72 6.75 15.49
C ARG A 331 1.68 7.64 14.84
N ALA A 332 0.44 7.16 14.76
CA ALA A 332 -0.63 7.82 14.03
C ALA A 332 -1.70 8.31 15.02
N TYR A 333 -2.10 9.58 14.86
CA TYR A 333 -3.00 10.28 15.76
C TYR A 333 -4.23 10.82 15.04
N ASP A 334 -5.37 10.74 15.72
CA ASP A 334 -6.63 11.32 15.25
C ASP A 334 -6.77 12.82 15.58
N GLU A 335 -7.91 13.41 15.20
CA GLU A 335 -8.24 14.83 15.44
C GLU A 335 -8.32 15.23 16.91
N THR A 336 -8.53 14.27 17.81
CA THR A 336 -8.58 14.50 19.26
C THR A 336 -7.18 14.49 19.88
N GLY A 337 -6.17 14.09 19.12
CA GLY A 337 -4.81 13.86 19.59
C GLY A 337 -4.63 12.49 20.26
N ALA A 338 -5.60 11.57 20.12
CA ALA A 338 -5.46 10.21 20.61
C ALA A 338 -4.57 9.41 19.66
N LEU A 339 -3.69 8.57 20.24
CA LEU A 339 -2.93 7.59 19.49
C LEU A 339 -3.91 6.50 19.01
N ILE A 340 -3.99 6.27 17.70
CA ILE A 340 -4.88 5.26 17.12
C ILE A 340 -4.12 4.11 16.47
N ALA A 341 -2.86 4.33 16.09
CA ALA A 341 -1.98 3.26 15.62
C ALA A 341 -0.51 3.52 15.94
N ALA A 342 0.27 2.46 16.09
CA ALA A 342 1.72 2.55 16.26
C ALA A 342 2.41 1.37 15.56
N TYR A 343 3.34 1.69 14.67
CA TYR A 343 4.07 0.73 13.85
C TYR A 343 5.56 0.77 14.19
N PRO A 344 6.24 -0.37 14.33
CA PRO A 344 7.68 -0.37 14.42
C PRO A 344 8.24 0.10 13.07
N ALA A 345 9.31 0.88 13.12
CA ALA A 345 9.86 1.50 11.92
C ALA A 345 11.38 1.41 11.92
N THR A 346 11.97 1.32 10.74
CA THR A 346 13.39 1.60 10.56
C THR A 346 13.51 3.03 10.03
N ILE A 347 14.06 3.91 10.86
CA ILE A 347 14.23 5.33 10.58
C ILE A 347 15.73 5.63 10.42
N GLY A 348 16.08 6.55 9.52
CA GLY A 348 17.46 6.83 9.12
C GLY A 348 18.40 7.15 10.29
N SER A 349 19.65 6.69 10.18
CA SER A 349 20.69 6.83 11.20
C SER A 349 21.31 8.22 11.25
N SER A 350 22.21 8.47 12.20
CA SER A 350 23.08 9.65 12.18
C SER A 350 23.98 9.74 10.94
N ALA A 351 24.36 8.62 10.32
CA ALA A 351 25.15 8.59 9.08
C ALA A 351 24.31 8.85 7.82
N THR A 352 23.01 8.60 7.89
CA THR A 352 22.02 8.73 6.80
C THR A 352 20.72 9.30 7.36
N PRO A 353 20.72 10.57 7.78
CA PRO A 353 19.64 11.10 8.60
C PRO A 353 18.33 11.17 7.83
N SER A 354 17.26 10.76 8.51
CA SER A 354 15.92 11.15 8.10
C SER A 354 15.75 12.65 8.24
N PRO A 355 14.73 13.26 7.60
CA PRO A 355 14.43 14.67 7.77
C PRO A 355 14.21 15.02 9.25
N SER A 356 14.29 16.31 9.55
CA SER A 356 13.95 16.86 10.86
C SER A 356 12.83 17.89 10.74
N GLY A 357 12.11 18.08 11.83
CA GLY A 357 11.00 19.01 11.90
C GLY A 357 9.71 18.45 11.31
N THR A 358 8.86 19.36 10.84
CA THR A 358 7.50 19.06 10.41
C THR A 358 7.38 19.08 8.89
N HIS A 359 6.77 18.05 8.36
CA HIS A 359 6.43 17.87 6.95
C HIS A 359 4.94 17.54 6.80
N THR A 360 4.51 17.35 5.57
CA THR A 360 3.14 16.96 5.23
C THR A 360 3.17 15.80 4.25
N VAL A 361 2.14 14.97 4.28
CA VAL A 361 1.90 13.97 3.23
C VAL A 361 1.60 14.71 1.92
N GLU A 362 2.44 14.50 0.92
CA GLU A 362 2.29 15.13 -0.41
C GLU A 362 1.40 14.28 -1.32
N ARG A 363 1.62 12.96 -1.33
CA ARG A 363 0.81 12.00 -2.09
C ARG A 363 1.04 10.59 -1.56
N ILE A 364 0.10 9.69 -1.87
CA ILE A 364 0.18 8.27 -1.57
C ILE A 364 0.22 7.53 -2.91
N ALA A 365 1.17 6.60 -3.05
CA ALA A 365 1.31 5.76 -4.23
C ALA A 365 1.25 4.29 -3.82
N VAL A 366 0.23 3.59 -4.32
CA VAL A 366 0.05 2.15 -4.16
C VAL A 366 0.74 1.43 -5.32
N ASN A 367 1.52 0.40 -5.00
CA ASN A 367 2.41 -0.33 -5.90
C ASN A 367 3.23 0.61 -6.79
N PRO A 368 4.07 1.48 -6.20
CA PRO A 368 4.84 2.46 -6.95
C PRO A 368 6.00 1.82 -7.73
N ASN A 369 6.29 2.36 -8.91
CA ASN A 369 7.60 2.17 -9.52
C ASN A 369 8.66 2.88 -8.67
N TYR A 370 9.90 2.38 -8.70
CA TYR A 370 11.04 3.05 -8.06
C TYR A 370 11.98 3.64 -9.11
N THR A 371 12.14 4.97 -9.08
CA THR A 371 13.15 5.66 -9.90
C THR A 371 14.46 5.72 -9.13
N TYR A 372 15.43 4.92 -9.56
CA TYR A 372 16.79 5.02 -9.08
C TYR A 372 17.54 6.09 -9.85
N ASN A 373 18.08 7.08 -9.15
CA ASN A 373 18.93 8.10 -9.73
C ASN A 373 20.26 8.15 -8.95
N PRO A 374 21.39 7.68 -9.52
CA PRO A 374 22.67 7.63 -8.83
C PRO A 374 23.23 9.01 -8.47
N LYS A 375 22.71 10.09 -9.07
CA LYS A 375 23.09 11.48 -8.72
C LYS A 375 22.36 12.02 -7.48
N ILE A 376 21.23 11.40 -7.12
CA ILE A 376 20.36 11.86 -6.03
C ILE A 376 20.35 10.87 -4.86
N ASN A 377 20.29 9.57 -5.16
CA ASN A 377 20.21 8.50 -4.16
C ASN A 377 21.60 8.13 -3.64
N PHE A 378 22.28 7.25 -4.36
CA PHE A 378 23.62 6.72 -4.09
C PHE A 378 24.05 5.92 -5.32
N VAL A 379 25.35 5.68 -5.48
CA VAL A 379 25.86 4.78 -6.53
C VAL A 379 25.86 3.35 -6.00
N GLN A 380 25.13 2.45 -6.66
CA GLN A 380 25.09 1.01 -6.35
C GLN A 380 25.88 0.26 -7.41
N GLY A 381 26.96 -0.40 -7.01
CA GLY A 381 27.84 -1.09 -7.96
C GLY A 381 28.33 -0.14 -9.06
N ASP A 382 28.17 -0.54 -10.31
CA ASP A 382 28.55 0.23 -11.49
C ASP A 382 27.37 1.01 -12.12
N ASN A 383 26.22 1.08 -11.44
CA ASN A 383 25.03 1.75 -11.97
C ASN A 383 25.22 3.27 -11.97
N ARG A 384 25.40 3.84 -13.17
CA ARG A 384 25.58 5.29 -13.39
C ARG A 384 24.40 5.96 -14.10
N ASP A 385 23.45 5.18 -14.57
CA ASP A 385 22.27 5.65 -15.29
C ASP A 385 21.03 5.73 -14.39
N ILE A 386 20.06 6.53 -14.80
CA ILE A 386 18.74 6.54 -14.16
C ILE A 386 18.01 5.27 -14.56
N LEU A 387 17.52 4.52 -13.58
CA LEU A 387 16.80 3.27 -13.79
C LEU A 387 15.37 3.40 -13.27
N THR A 388 14.42 2.81 -14.00
CA THR A 388 13.05 2.61 -13.50
C THR A 388 12.89 1.15 -13.13
N ILE A 389 12.70 0.88 -11.85
CA ILE A 389 12.44 -0.45 -11.32
C ILE A 389 10.91 -0.62 -11.21
N ALA A 390 10.43 -1.74 -11.74
CA ALA A 390 9.02 -2.10 -11.74
C ALA A 390 8.43 -2.21 -10.31
N PRO A 391 7.10 -2.13 -10.16
CA PRO A 391 6.48 -2.12 -8.85
C PRO A 391 6.38 -3.54 -8.28
N GLY A 392 6.18 -3.62 -6.97
CA GLY A 392 5.85 -4.88 -6.29
C GLY A 392 6.31 -4.89 -4.83
N PRO A 393 5.81 -5.87 -4.03
CA PRO A 393 6.13 -5.97 -2.60
C PRO A 393 7.64 -6.15 -2.35
N ASN A 394 8.37 -6.73 -3.31
CA ASN A 394 9.81 -6.88 -3.25
C ASN A 394 10.62 -5.70 -3.81
N GLY A 395 9.93 -4.61 -4.17
CA GLY A 395 10.55 -3.38 -4.66
C GLY A 395 11.33 -2.64 -3.56
N PRO A 396 12.24 -1.72 -3.92
CA PRO A 396 13.03 -0.95 -2.94
C PRO A 396 12.21 -0.15 -1.92
N VAL A 397 10.97 0.20 -2.27
CA VAL A 397 10.03 0.93 -1.40
C VAL A 397 8.79 0.10 -1.03
N GLY A 398 8.80 -1.20 -1.31
CA GLY A 398 7.67 -2.08 -1.03
C GLY A 398 6.42 -1.75 -1.84
N SER A 399 5.26 -2.16 -1.32
CA SER A 399 3.96 -1.97 -1.99
C SER A 399 3.35 -0.57 -1.81
N ILE A 400 3.87 0.26 -0.90
CA ILE A 400 3.28 1.55 -0.55
C ILE A 400 4.37 2.61 -0.42
N TRP A 401 4.11 3.79 -0.98
CA TRP A 401 4.92 4.99 -0.79
C TRP A 401 4.05 6.18 -0.40
N ILE A 402 4.21 6.66 0.84
CA ILE A 402 3.62 7.90 1.35
C ILE A 402 4.70 8.99 1.21
N ALA A 403 4.60 9.78 0.15
CA ALA A 403 5.55 10.85 -0.13
C ALA A 403 5.39 12.01 0.87
N LEU A 404 6.50 12.58 1.31
CA LEU A 404 6.50 13.77 2.14
C LEU A 404 6.74 15.04 1.29
N SER A 405 6.37 16.19 1.84
CA SER A 405 6.68 17.51 1.24
C SER A 405 8.18 17.82 1.20
N LYS A 406 9.01 17.04 1.91
CA LYS A 406 10.45 17.00 1.70
C LYS A 406 10.77 16.12 0.48
N PRO A 407 11.30 16.66 -0.63
CA PRO A 407 11.60 15.88 -1.83
C PRO A 407 12.48 14.67 -1.51
N THR A 408 12.22 13.55 -2.19
CA THR A 408 12.91 12.24 -2.05
C THR A 408 12.72 11.49 -0.74
N TYR A 409 11.92 12.00 0.21
CA TYR A 409 11.63 11.31 1.47
C TYR A 409 10.17 10.84 1.53
N GLY A 410 9.97 9.72 2.23
CA GLY A 410 8.69 9.05 2.36
C GLY A 410 8.64 8.07 3.52
N ILE A 411 7.42 7.72 3.90
CA ILE A 411 7.11 6.54 4.72
C ILE A 411 6.69 5.44 3.74
N HIS A 412 7.28 4.25 3.83
CA HIS A 412 7.08 3.23 2.81
C HIS A 412 7.24 1.81 3.33
N GLY A 413 6.76 0.85 2.53
CA GLY A 413 6.89 -0.58 2.81
C GLY A 413 8.31 -1.12 2.61
N THR A 414 8.49 -2.43 2.69
CA THR A 414 9.81 -3.05 2.63
C THR A 414 9.75 -4.46 2.05
N PRO A 415 10.77 -4.90 1.28
CA PRO A 415 10.94 -6.31 0.91
C PRO A 415 11.44 -7.18 2.08
N GLU A 416 11.85 -6.56 3.20
CA GLU A 416 12.49 -7.25 4.33
C GLU A 416 11.76 -6.94 5.64
N PRO A 417 10.52 -7.44 5.85
CA PRO A 417 9.71 -7.08 7.03
C PRO A 417 10.39 -7.50 8.34
N SER A 418 11.11 -8.62 8.35
CA SER A 418 11.82 -9.13 9.52
C SER A 418 12.98 -8.23 9.99
N ARG A 419 13.40 -7.23 9.20
CA ARG A 419 14.49 -6.28 9.50
C ARG A 419 14.04 -4.94 10.08
N ILE A 420 12.73 -4.69 10.17
CA ILE A 420 12.16 -3.47 10.75
C ILE A 420 12.56 -3.32 12.21
N GLY A 421 13.11 -2.15 12.58
CA GLY A 421 13.61 -1.84 13.93
C GLY A 421 14.87 -2.62 14.33
N LYS A 422 15.55 -3.27 13.37
CA LYS A 422 16.79 -4.03 13.59
C LYS A 422 17.98 -3.50 12.80
N THR A 423 17.72 -2.57 11.89
CA THR A 423 18.68 -1.93 10.99
C THR A 423 18.36 -0.45 10.85
N ASN A 424 19.28 0.31 10.26
CA ASN A 424 19.08 1.72 9.91
C ASN A 424 18.80 1.87 8.41
N SER A 425 17.97 2.85 8.02
CA SER A 425 17.72 3.16 6.60
C SER A 425 18.70 4.21 6.06
N ASN A 426 18.70 4.39 4.74
CA ASN A 426 19.36 5.50 4.05
C ASN A 426 18.53 6.82 4.09
N GLY A 427 17.80 7.06 5.19
CA GLY A 427 17.07 8.32 5.44
C GLY A 427 15.55 8.26 5.27
N CYS A 428 14.97 7.22 4.66
CA CYS A 428 13.51 7.05 4.59
C CYS A 428 12.94 6.29 5.79
N VAL A 429 11.64 6.37 6.02
CA VAL A 429 10.96 5.63 7.10
C VAL A 429 10.40 4.33 6.52
N ARG A 430 10.97 3.20 6.93
CA ARG A 430 10.55 1.86 6.48
C ARG A 430 9.59 1.24 7.48
N LEU A 431 8.49 0.69 6.98
CA LEU A 431 7.53 -0.16 7.67
C LEU A 431 7.46 -1.52 6.96
N THR A 432 6.79 -2.50 7.56
CA THR A 432 6.32 -3.69 6.82
C THR A 432 5.33 -3.24 5.73
N ASN A 433 5.09 -4.04 4.68
CA ASN A 433 4.16 -3.58 3.64
C ASN A 433 2.72 -3.51 4.16
N TRP A 434 2.31 -4.40 5.07
CA TRP A 434 0.98 -4.37 5.66
C TRP A 434 0.79 -3.17 6.58
N ASP A 435 1.76 -2.84 7.44
CA ASP A 435 1.71 -1.63 8.28
C ASP A 435 1.67 -0.35 7.41
N ALA A 436 2.44 -0.33 6.31
CA ALA A 436 2.42 0.79 5.37
C ALA A 436 1.07 0.93 4.65
N ALA A 437 0.44 -0.20 4.29
CA ALA A 437 -0.87 -0.22 3.65
C ALA A 437 -1.96 0.26 4.61
N GLU A 438 -1.99 -0.27 5.84
CA GLU A 438 -2.95 0.17 6.85
C GLU A 438 -2.82 1.68 7.15
N LEU A 439 -1.60 2.18 7.31
CA LEU A 439 -1.37 3.62 7.48
C LEU A 439 -1.85 4.42 6.26
N ALA A 440 -1.57 3.95 5.05
CA ALA A 440 -1.97 4.62 3.81
C ALA A 440 -3.48 4.75 3.65
N ASP A 441 -4.25 3.77 4.14
CA ASP A 441 -5.72 3.80 4.08
C ASP A 441 -6.34 4.79 5.08
N MET A 442 -5.62 5.13 6.16
CA MET A 442 -6.06 6.10 7.16
C MET A 442 -5.57 7.54 6.92
N VAL A 443 -4.60 7.75 6.01
CA VAL A 443 -3.98 9.07 5.78
C VAL A 443 -4.45 9.71 4.47
N SER A 444 -4.41 11.05 4.42
CA SER A 444 -4.72 11.83 3.23
C SER A 444 -3.64 12.88 2.95
N GLN A 445 -3.65 13.46 1.74
CA GLN A 445 -2.75 14.56 1.41
C GLN A 445 -2.94 15.73 2.40
N GLY A 446 -1.83 16.30 2.86
CA GLY A 446 -1.81 17.39 3.83
C GLY A 446 -1.69 16.95 5.29
N VAL A 447 -1.83 15.66 5.60
CA VAL A 447 -1.60 15.13 6.96
C VAL A 447 -0.21 15.52 7.45
N THR A 448 -0.13 16.05 8.68
CA THR A 448 1.12 16.50 9.28
C THR A 448 2.00 15.31 9.65
N VAL A 449 3.29 15.39 9.38
CA VAL A 449 4.31 14.38 9.73
C VAL A 449 5.42 15.05 10.51
N GLU A 450 5.58 14.71 11.79
CA GLU A 450 6.58 15.26 12.70
C GLU A 450 7.70 14.25 12.92
N PHE A 451 8.95 14.64 12.63
CA PHE A 451 10.12 13.82 12.96
C PHE A 451 10.61 14.19 14.35
N LEU A 452 10.59 13.22 15.27
CA LEU A 452 11.05 13.37 16.65
C LEU A 452 12.41 12.71 16.81
N ASP A 453 13.31 13.37 17.55
CA ASP A 453 14.66 12.90 17.85
C ASP A 453 14.74 12.16 19.19
#